data_AF-A0A3G3K0Y6-F1
#
_entry.id   AF-A0A3G3K0Y6-F1
#
_cell.length_a   1.000
_cell.length_b   1.000
_cell.length_c   1.000
_cell.angle_alpha   90.00
_cell.angle_beta   90.00
_cell.angle_gamma   90.00
#
_symmetry.space_group_name_H-M   'P 1'
#
loop_
_entity.id
_entity.type
_entity.pdbx_description
1 polymer ?
#
loop_
_entity_poly.entity_id
_entity_poly.type
_entity_poly.pdbx_seq_one_letter_code
_entity_poly.pdbx_strand_id
1 'polypeptide(L)'
;MLGLVNALAVFLFCLLAALSIAAFAALPNKLPTMDNLFLYFAIFIVERSLFTILSLDLQRLVLNDRLDLYICGLVGRAITFPILLLLFVNLFHEGRTALTRWLGSLSVLAALNVVLWLGHNWGIAKYANWTSLDTFLLFLLLMLVSLALKRGYQLITQ
;
A
#
# COMPACT_ATOMS: atom_id res chain seq x y z
N MET A 1 3.28 -20.64 -22.98
CA MET A 1 2.98 -19.19 -22.91
C MET A 1 2.50 -18.74 -21.54
N LEU A 2 1.56 -19.45 -20.86
CA LEU A 2 1.07 -19.05 -19.52
C LEU A 2 2.16 -18.87 -18.45
N GLY A 3 3.18 -19.74 -18.40
CA GLY A 3 4.26 -19.62 -17.41
C GLY A 3 5.12 -18.36 -17.54
N LEU A 4 5.33 -17.86 -18.77
CA LEU A 4 6.13 -16.65 -19.01
C LEU A 4 5.39 -15.39 -18.54
N VAL A 5 4.08 -15.33 -18.80
CA VAL A 5 3.23 -14.21 -18.37
C VAL A 5 3.22 -14.09 -16.84
N ASN A 6 3.16 -15.22 -16.15
CA ASN A 6 3.15 -15.23 -14.69
C ASN A 6 4.52 -14.88 -14.09
N ALA A 7 5.61 -15.38 -14.67
CA ALA A 7 6.96 -14.99 -14.27
C ALA A 7 7.18 -13.48 -14.42
N LEU A 8 6.64 -12.88 -15.48
CA LEU A 8 6.68 -11.43 -15.69
C LEU A 8 5.87 -10.68 -14.63
N ALA A 9 4.71 -11.18 -14.22
CA ALA A 9 3.92 -10.60 -13.14
C ALA A 9 4.69 -10.61 -11.81
N VAL A 10 5.34 -11.72 -11.46
CA VAL A 10 6.18 -11.82 -10.24
C VAL A 10 7.33 -10.82 -10.30
N PHE A 11 8.06 -10.80 -11.42
CA PHE A 11 9.16 -9.85 -11.61
C PHE A 11 8.71 -8.40 -11.43
N LEU A 12 7.58 -8.02 -12.03
CA LEU A 12 7.08 -6.66 -11.93
C LEU A 12 6.62 -6.29 -10.52
N PHE A 13 5.94 -7.19 -9.81
CA PHE A 13 5.52 -6.90 -8.43
C PHE A 13 6.72 -6.76 -7.48
N CYS A 14 7.76 -7.56 -7.68
CA CYS A 14 9.04 -7.39 -7.00
C CYS A 14 9.71 -6.05 -7.37
N LEU A 15 9.67 -5.65 -8.65
CA LEU A 15 10.19 -4.36 -9.10
C LEU A 15 9.41 -3.19 -8.48
N LEU A 16 8.08 -3.26 -8.39
CA LEU A 16 7.25 -2.25 -7.75
C LEU A 16 7.54 -2.13 -6.26
N ALA A 17 7.72 -3.26 -5.57
CA ALA A 17 8.16 -3.27 -4.18
C ALA A 17 9.53 -2.60 -4.03
N ALA A 18 10.51 -2.97 -4.86
CA ALA A 18 11.85 -2.36 -4.86
C ALA A 18 11.81 -0.84 -5.13
N LEU A 19 10.98 -0.39 -6.08
CA LEU A 19 10.78 1.03 -6.38
C LEU A 19 10.14 1.77 -5.21
N SER A 20 9.16 1.17 -4.52
CA SER A 20 8.54 1.77 -3.33
C SER A 20 9.55 1.93 -2.19
N ILE A 21 10.39 0.91 -1.96
CA ILE A 21 11.48 0.95 -0.98
C ILE A 21 12.49 2.03 -1.36
N ALA A 22 12.91 2.08 -2.63
CA ALA A 22 13.87 3.06 -3.12
C ALA A 22 13.33 4.49 -3.01
N ALA A 23 12.06 4.72 -3.35
CA ALA A 23 11.41 6.02 -3.19
C ALA A 23 11.38 6.45 -1.72
N PHE A 24 11.06 5.54 -0.81
CA PHE A 24 11.11 5.81 0.63
C PHE A 24 12.54 6.06 1.14
N ALA A 25 13.51 5.28 0.64
CA ALA A 25 14.92 5.44 0.97
C ALA A 25 15.49 6.78 0.48
N ALA A 26 15.02 7.28 -0.66
CA ALA A 26 15.47 8.53 -1.26
C ALA A 26 14.83 9.80 -0.65
N LEU A 27 13.87 9.66 0.27
CA LEU A 27 13.29 10.83 0.95
C LEU A 27 14.38 11.59 1.74
N PRO A 28 14.53 12.91 1.52
CA PRO A 28 15.58 13.69 2.19
C PRO A 28 15.29 13.90 3.67
N ASN A 29 14.01 14.04 4.03
CA ASN A 29 13.54 14.18 5.40
C ASN A 29 12.61 13.03 5.71
N LYS A 30 12.90 12.28 6.77
CA LYS A 30 12.09 11.17 7.24
C LYS A 30 11.92 11.29 8.74
N LEU A 31 10.83 10.71 9.24
CA LEU A 31 10.66 10.46 10.66
C LEU A 31 11.84 9.60 11.19
N PRO A 32 12.11 9.65 12.51
CA PRO A 32 13.05 8.76 13.15
C PRO A 32 12.80 7.29 12.79
N THR A 33 13.87 6.49 12.69
CA THR A 33 13.77 5.08 12.27
C THR A 33 12.81 4.27 13.14
N MET A 34 12.80 4.51 14.45
CA MET A 34 11.90 3.81 15.37
C MET A 34 10.43 4.17 15.13
N ASP A 35 10.12 5.44 14.88
CA ASP A 35 8.76 5.90 14.59
C ASP A 35 8.28 5.30 13.26
N ASN A 36 9.15 5.27 12.25
CA ASN A 36 8.84 4.64 10.96
C ASN A 36 8.61 3.14 11.09
N LEU A 37 9.40 2.44 11.93
CA LEU A 37 9.22 1.01 12.18
C LEU A 37 7.89 0.74 12.88
N PHE A 38 7.57 1.51 13.92
CA PHE A 38 6.29 1.43 14.62
C PHE A 38 5.12 1.66 13.67
N LEU A 39 5.16 2.73 12.89
CA LEU A 39 4.13 3.07 11.92
C LEU A 39 3.97 1.99 10.86
N TYR A 40 5.08 1.44 10.35
CA TYR A 40 5.04 0.33 9.41
C TYR A 40 4.25 -0.85 9.96
N PHE A 41 4.55 -1.29 11.19
CA PHE A 41 3.82 -2.40 11.81
C PHE A 41 2.35 -2.06 12.08
N ALA A 42 2.05 -0.86 12.57
CA ALA A 42 0.68 -0.44 12.82
C ALA A 42 -0.14 -0.40 11.53
N ILE A 43 0.41 0.18 10.46
CA ILE A 43 -0.21 0.22 9.12
C ILE A 43 -0.40 -1.20 8.60
N PHE A 44 0.64 -2.05 8.67
CA PHE A 44 0.57 -3.43 8.21
C PHE A 44 -0.54 -4.23 8.93
N ILE A 45 -0.67 -4.08 10.26
CA ILE A 45 -1.73 -4.75 11.03
C ILE A 45 -3.11 -4.26 10.58
N VAL A 46 -3.32 -2.94 10.50
CA VAL A 46 -4.61 -2.36 10.08
C VAL A 46 -4.98 -2.80 8.68
N GLU A 47 -4.05 -2.70 7.73
CA GLU A 47 -4.25 -3.08 6.35
C GLU A 47 -4.55 -4.58 6.22
N ARG A 48 -3.80 -5.42 6.95
CA ARG A 48 -4.02 -6.87 6.97
C ARG A 48 -5.39 -7.21 7.52
N SER A 49 -5.82 -6.60 8.62
CA SER A 49 -7.14 -6.83 9.21
C SER A 49 -8.24 -6.40 8.26
N LEU A 50 -8.13 -5.21 7.66
CA LEU A 50 -9.14 -4.69 6.75
C LEU A 50 -9.30 -5.60 5.53
N PHE A 51 -8.20 -5.95 4.86
CA PHE A 51 -8.30 -6.83 3.69
C PHE A 51 -8.67 -8.28 4.05
N THR A 52 -8.40 -8.73 5.27
CA THR A 52 -8.92 -10.02 5.76
C THR A 52 -10.43 -9.99 5.86
N ILE A 53 -11.02 -8.93 6.43
CA ILE A 53 -12.47 -8.73 6.49
C ILE A 53 -13.06 -8.65 5.08
N LEU A 54 -12.43 -7.90 4.17
CA LEU A 54 -12.87 -7.81 2.77
C LEU A 54 -12.85 -9.17 2.05
N SER A 55 -11.93 -10.06 2.43
CA SER A 55 -11.73 -11.34 1.77
C SER A 55 -12.58 -12.46 2.36
N LEU A 56 -12.58 -12.62 3.69
CA LEU A 56 -13.26 -13.71 4.38
C LEU A 56 -14.73 -13.39 4.66
N ASP A 57 -15.01 -12.21 5.22
CA ASP A 57 -16.36 -11.88 5.71
C ASP A 57 -17.24 -11.34 4.58
N LEU A 58 -16.67 -10.49 3.72
CA LEU A 58 -17.42 -9.81 2.66
C LEU A 58 -17.28 -10.46 1.28
N GLN A 59 -16.33 -11.38 1.11
CA GLN A 59 -16.03 -12.06 -0.17
C GLN A 59 -15.84 -11.09 -1.36
N ARG A 60 -15.42 -9.86 -1.07
CA ARG A 60 -15.23 -8.80 -2.08
C ARG A 60 -13.87 -8.86 -2.73
N LEU A 61 -12.89 -9.51 -2.08
CA LEU A 61 -11.53 -9.69 -2.59
C LEU A 61 -11.13 -11.16 -2.46
N VAL A 62 -10.91 -11.81 -3.60
CA VAL A 62 -10.44 -13.20 -3.66
C VAL A 62 -9.09 -13.22 -4.34
N LEU A 63 -8.05 -13.68 -3.63
CA LEU A 63 -6.74 -13.91 -4.20
C LEU A 63 -6.74 -15.16 -5.07
N ASN A 64 -5.86 -15.19 -6.07
CA ASN A 64 -5.70 -16.35 -6.91
C ASN A 64 -5.07 -17.52 -6.13
N ASP A 65 -5.58 -18.74 -6.33
CA ASP A 65 -5.06 -19.97 -5.69
C ASP A 65 -3.72 -20.43 -6.27
N ARG A 66 -3.33 -19.90 -7.45
CA ARG A 66 -2.01 -20.20 -8.03
C ARG A 66 -0.91 -19.53 -7.23
N LEU A 67 0.08 -20.32 -6.82
CA LEU A 67 1.14 -19.91 -5.90
C LEU A 67 1.95 -18.70 -6.39
N ASP A 68 2.23 -18.62 -7.70
CA ASP A 68 2.93 -17.50 -8.32
C ASP A 68 2.18 -16.17 -8.17
N LEU A 69 0.90 -16.15 -8.52
CA LEU A 69 0.04 -14.98 -8.40
C LEU A 69 -0.29 -14.66 -6.94
N TYR A 70 -0.43 -15.68 -6.10
CA TYR A 70 -0.61 -15.52 -4.66
C TYR A 70 0.59 -14.78 -4.03
N ILE A 71 1.82 -15.16 -4.40
CA ILE A 71 3.05 -14.48 -3.96
C ILE A 71 3.03 -13.01 -4.42
N CYS A 72 2.63 -12.70 -5.66
CA CYS A 72 2.49 -11.31 -6.10
C CYS A 72 1.52 -10.52 -5.21
N GLY A 73 0.37 -11.11 -4.89
CA GLY A 73 -0.62 -10.52 -3.99
C GLY A 73 -0.07 -10.28 -2.58
N LEU A 74 0.72 -11.22 -2.07
CA LEU A 74 1.42 -11.07 -0.79
C LEU A 74 2.46 -9.95 -0.84
N VAL A 75 3.31 -9.89 -1.86
CA VAL A 75 4.33 -8.83 -2.00
C VAL A 75 3.65 -7.45 -2.06
N GLY A 76 2.58 -7.33 -2.85
CA GLY A 76 1.81 -6.08 -2.95
C GLY A 76 1.25 -5.62 -1.60
N ARG A 77 0.58 -6.51 -0.88
CA ARG A 77 -0.10 -6.19 0.39
C ARG A 77 0.83 -6.16 1.61
N ALA A 78 1.92 -6.92 1.60
CA ALA A 78 2.82 -7.02 2.75
C ALA A 78 3.99 -6.03 2.69
N ILE A 79 4.34 -5.55 1.50
CA ILE A 79 5.52 -4.71 1.30
C ILE A 79 5.11 -3.40 0.61
N THR A 80 4.56 -3.49 -0.60
CA THR A 80 4.32 -2.30 -1.42
C THR A 80 3.31 -1.34 -0.79
N PHE A 81 2.16 -1.82 -0.32
CA PHE A 81 1.12 -0.97 0.27
C PHE A 81 1.56 -0.33 1.59
N PRO A 82 2.10 -1.06 2.59
CA PRO A 82 2.58 -0.44 3.82
C PRO A 82 3.67 0.61 3.57
N ILE A 83 4.61 0.33 2.65
CA ILE A 83 5.69 1.27 2.33
C ILE A 83 5.18 2.51 1.63
N LEU A 84 4.23 2.38 0.69
CA LEU A 84 3.61 3.53 0.05
C LEU A 84 2.82 4.39 1.06
N LEU A 85 2.08 3.77 1.99
CA LEU A 85 1.40 4.50 3.06
C LEU A 85 2.40 5.18 4.01
N LEU A 86 3.51 4.53 4.34
CA LEU A 86 4.58 5.11 5.15
C LEU A 86 5.25 6.29 4.43
N LEU A 87 5.49 6.16 3.12
CA LEU A 87 5.99 7.23 2.25
C LEU A 87 5.05 8.43 2.29
N PHE A 88 3.73 8.19 2.20
CA PHE A 88 2.73 9.24 2.33
C PHE A 88 2.80 9.94 3.69
N VAL A 89 2.85 9.19 4.80
CA VAL A 89 2.92 9.80 6.14
C VAL A 89 4.14 10.71 6.29
N ASN A 90 5.29 10.29 5.75
CA ASN A 90 6.53 11.08 5.76
C ASN A 90 6.41 12.32 4.87
N LEU A 91 5.95 12.18 3.63
CA LEU A 91 5.74 13.30 2.71
C LEU A 91 4.74 14.33 3.25
N PHE A 92 3.68 13.88 3.90
CA PHE A 92 2.64 14.75 4.44
C PHE A 92 3.12 15.53 5.67
N HIS A 93 3.95 14.93 6.53
CA HIS A 93 4.45 15.58 7.75
C HIS A 93 5.71 16.41 7.51
N GLU A 94 6.71 15.83 6.86
CA GLU A 94 8.02 16.44 6.64
C GLU A 94 8.06 17.34 5.40
N GLY A 95 6.99 17.34 4.59
CA GLY A 95 6.86 18.21 3.43
C GLY A 95 6.95 19.69 3.85
N ARG A 96 7.90 20.42 3.26
CA ARG A 96 8.17 21.83 3.60
C ARG A 96 7.03 22.76 3.21
N THR A 97 6.35 22.49 2.09
CA THR A 97 5.26 23.33 1.58
C THR A 97 3.97 22.55 1.44
N ALA A 98 2.83 23.22 1.59
CA ALA A 98 1.51 22.61 1.37
C ALA A 98 1.41 21.94 -0.01
N LEU A 99 2.00 22.56 -1.05
CA LEU A 99 2.05 22.01 -2.41
C LEU A 99 2.77 20.66 -2.44
N THR A 100 3.95 20.55 -1.82
CA THR A 100 4.70 19.28 -1.78
C THR A 100 3.94 18.18 -1.03
N ARG A 101 3.21 18.53 0.04
CA ARG A 101 2.38 17.57 0.80
C ARG A 101 1.23 17.04 -0.06
N TRP A 102 0.51 17.94 -0.74
CA TRP A 102 -0.61 17.56 -1.61
C TRP A 102 -0.16 16.75 -2.82
N LEU A 103 0.88 17.20 -3.53
CA LEU A 103 1.42 16.47 -4.68
C LEU A 103 1.97 15.09 -4.27
N GLY A 104 2.67 15.01 -3.13
CA GLY A 104 3.14 13.73 -2.58
C GLY A 104 1.99 12.80 -2.18
N SER A 105 0.90 13.35 -1.64
CA SER A 105 -0.29 12.55 -1.29
C SER A 105 -0.98 12.01 -2.54
N LEU A 106 -1.15 12.85 -3.56
CA LEU A 106 -1.75 12.46 -4.82
C LEU A 106 -0.89 11.42 -5.56
N SER A 107 0.44 11.57 -5.54
CA SER A 107 1.34 10.60 -6.19
C SER A 107 1.31 9.23 -5.50
N VAL A 108 1.27 9.17 -4.17
CA VAL A 108 1.10 7.91 -3.44
C VAL A 108 -0.26 7.28 -3.72
N LEU A 109 -1.34 8.07 -3.69
CA LEU A 109 -2.68 7.58 -3.99
C LEU A 109 -2.76 7.02 -5.42
N ALA A 110 -2.17 7.71 -6.39
CA ALA A 110 -2.08 7.24 -7.77
C ALA A 110 -1.27 5.93 -7.84
N ALA A 111 -0.13 5.84 -7.17
CA ALA A 111 0.70 4.63 -7.14
C ALA A 111 -0.06 3.42 -6.56
N LEU A 112 -0.79 3.60 -5.44
CA LEU A 112 -1.63 2.55 -4.85
C LEU A 112 -2.69 2.05 -5.83
N ASN A 113 -3.38 2.98 -6.51
CA ASN A 113 -4.39 2.64 -7.51
C ASN A 113 -3.77 1.90 -8.71
N VAL A 114 -2.59 2.32 -9.18
CA VAL A 114 -1.88 1.64 -10.28
C VAL A 114 -1.50 0.21 -9.88
N VAL A 115 -0.93 0.00 -8.69
CA VAL A 115 -0.56 -1.34 -8.22
C VAL A 115 -1.79 -2.24 -8.13
N LEU A 116 -2.92 -1.72 -7.62
CA LEU A 116 -4.16 -2.50 -7.57
C LEU A 116 -4.70 -2.82 -8.96
N TRP A 117 -4.72 -1.84 -9.86
CA TRP A 117 -5.16 -2.00 -11.24
C TRP A 117 -4.33 -3.07 -11.96
N LEU A 118 -3.00 -3.05 -11.78
CA LEU A 118 -2.11 -4.09 -12.29
C LEU A 118 -2.44 -5.46 -11.71
N GLY A 119 -2.68 -5.54 -10.39
CA GLY A 119 -3.08 -6.77 -9.71
C GLY A 119 -4.39 -7.35 -10.25
N HIS A 120 -5.36 -6.49 -10.55
CA HIS A 120 -6.62 -6.89 -11.15
C HIS A 120 -6.43 -7.43 -12.58
N ASN A 121 -5.73 -6.69 -13.45
CA ASN A 121 -5.55 -7.07 -14.86
C ASN A 121 -4.73 -8.34 -15.05
N TRP A 122 -3.77 -8.63 -14.15
CA TRP A 122 -3.05 -9.90 -14.17
C TRP A 122 -3.75 -11.05 -13.44
N GLY A 123 -4.96 -10.83 -12.93
CA GLY A 123 -5.74 -11.86 -12.25
C GLY A 123 -5.12 -12.31 -10.91
N ILE A 124 -4.31 -11.45 -10.28
CA ILE A 124 -3.75 -11.67 -8.94
C ILE A 124 -4.86 -11.59 -7.89
N ALA A 125 -5.78 -10.64 -8.05
CA ALA A 125 -6.95 -10.48 -7.22
C ALA A 125 -8.19 -10.30 -8.09
N LYS A 126 -9.23 -11.08 -7.76
CA LYS A 126 -10.58 -10.91 -8.30
C LYS A 126 -11.39 -10.12 -7.30
N TYR A 127 -12.11 -9.14 -7.82
CA TYR A 127 -12.99 -8.31 -7.00
C TYR A 127 -14.44 -8.51 -7.41
N ALA A 128 -15.29 -8.91 -6.47
CA ALA A 128 -16.71 -9.12 -6.70
C ALA A 128 -17.49 -7.89 -6.24
N ASN A 129 -18.35 -7.34 -7.11
CA ASN A 129 -19.13 -6.13 -6.83
C ASN A 129 -18.28 -4.95 -6.32
N TRP A 130 -17.07 -4.83 -6.85
CA TRP A 130 -16.10 -3.82 -6.44
C TRP A 130 -15.86 -2.86 -7.60
N THR A 131 -16.09 -1.58 -7.35
CA THR A 131 -15.87 -0.52 -8.33
C THR A 131 -14.50 0.13 -8.11
N SER A 132 -13.99 0.83 -9.13
CA SER A 132 -12.79 1.66 -8.96
C SER A 132 -12.97 2.74 -7.89
N LEU A 133 -14.21 3.17 -7.63
CA LEU A 133 -14.53 4.12 -6.56
C LEU A 133 -14.32 3.49 -5.17
N ASP A 134 -14.70 2.23 -4.97
CA ASP A 134 -14.47 1.51 -3.71
C ASP A 134 -12.97 1.39 -3.40
N THR A 135 -12.16 1.10 -4.42
CA THR A 135 -10.69 1.13 -4.31
C THR A 135 -10.19 2.50 -3.87
N PHE A 136 -10.65 3.55 -4.55
CA PHE A 136 -10.21 4.91 -4.28
C PHE A 136 -10.54 5.31 -2.83
N LEU A 137 -11.77 5.05 -2.41
CA LEU A 137 -12.24 5.32 -1.04
C LEU A 137 -11.48 4.49 0.00
N LEU A 138 -11.17 3.23 -0.31
CA LEU A 138 -10.39 2.36 0.57
C LEU A 138 -8.99 2.93 0.81
N PHE A 139 -8.27 3.30 -0.24
CA PHE A 139 -6.92 3.85 -0.07
C PHE A 139 -6.94 5.23 0.58
N LEU A 140 -7.94 6.05 0.28
CA LEU A 140 -8.13 7.32 0.97
C LEU A 140 -8.38 7.12 2.47
N LEU A 141 -9.20 6.14 2.86
CA LEU A 141 -9.41 5.75 4.25
C LEU A 141 -8.10 5.27 4.91
N LEU A 142 -7.34 4.38 4.26
CA LEU A 142 -6.06 3.89 4.78
C LEU A 142 -5.03 5.02 4.97
N MET A 143 -4.98 5.98 4.05
CA MET A 143 -4.15 7.18 4.20
C MET A 143 -4.59 7.99 5.43
N LEU A 144 -5.89 8.26 5.59
CA LEU A 144 -6.40 8.98 6.76
C LEU A 144 -6.09 8.25 8.08
N VAL A 145 -6.28 6.93 8.11
CA VAL A 145 -5.93 6.09 9.27
C VAL A 145 -4.43 6.13 9.55
N SER A 146 -3.58 6.10 8.52
CA SER A 146 -2.12 6.20 8.70
C SER A 146 -1.70 7.53 9.33
N LEU A 147 -2.37 8.65 8.96
CA LEU A 147 -2.15 9.93 9.63
C LEU A 147 -2.64 9.91 11.08
N ALA A 148 -3.79 9.30 11.34
CA ALA A 148 -4.35 9.18 12.69
C ALA A 148 -3.44 8.36 13.60
N LEU A 149 -2.88 7.25 13.11
CA LEU A 149 -1.90 6.43 13.82
C LEU A 149 -0.68 7.24 14.22
N LYS A 150 -0.12 8.03 13.29
CA LYS A 150 1.02 8.91 13.58
C LYS A 150 0.67 9.93 14.65
N ARG A 151 -0.48 10.60 14.54
CA ARG A 151 -0.91 11.59 15.55
C ARG A 151 -1.13 10.93 16.92
N GLY A 152 -1.77 9.77 16.96
CA GLY A 152 -1.99 9.01 18.20
C GLY A 152 -0.67 8.60 18.87
N TYR A 153 0.30 8.12 18.09
CA TYR A 153 1.63 7.80 18.59
C TYR A 153 2.33 9.02 19.22
N GLN A 154 2.28 10.17 18.56
CA GLN A 154 2.89 11.40 19.09
C GLN A 154 2.29 11.84 20.42
N LEU A 155 0.98 11.68 20.61
CA LEU A 155 0.29 12.02 21.86
C LEU A 155 0.69 11.11 23.03
N ILE A 156 1.13 9.88 22.75
CA ILE A 156 1.54 8.92 23.78
C ILE A 156 3.00 9.15 24.21
N THR A 157 3.83 9.64 23.29
CA THR A 157 5.28 9.84 23.52
C THR A 157 5.65 11.21 24.10
N GLN A 158 4.68 12.12 24.23
CA GLN A 158 4.85 13.45 24.84
C GLN A 158 4.44 13.40 26.32
#